data_AF-E0X6L2-F1
#
_entry.id   AF-E0X6L2-F1
#
_cell.length_a   1.000
_cell.length_b   1.000
_cell.length_c   1.000
_cell.angle_alpha   90.00
_cell.angle_beta   90.00
_cell.angle_gamma   90.00
#
_symmetry.space_group_name_H-M   'P 1'
#
loop_
_entity.id
_entity.type
_entity.pdbx_description
1 polymer ?
#
loop_
_entity_poly.entity_id
_entity_poly.type
_entity_poly.pdbx_seq_one_letter_code
_entity_poly.pdbx_strand_id
1 'polypeptide(L)' 'LPDDVVSVGVVAEADYLYRGARDPEAIFKREAGECVWIADHLRSGARVEPVRVTGEFSYRADAIGGDGFCLAGDAFAFL' A
#
# COMPACT_ATOMS: atom_id res chain seq x y z
N LEU A 1 -0.88 15.51 2.24
CA LEU A 1 -1.51 15.97 0.98
C LEU A 1 -2.04 17.38 1.22
N PRO A 2 -2.44 18.12 0.19
CA PRO A 2 -3.21 19.36 0.40
C PRO A 2 -4.47 19.12 1.24
N ASP A 3 -5.07 20.20 1.73
CA ASP A 3 -6.40 20.19 2.38
C ASP A 3 -6.49 19.32 3.65
N ASP A 4 -5.44 19.30 4.46
CA ASP A 4 -5.35 18.52 5.71
C ASP A 4 -5.57 17.01 5.52
N VAL A 5 -5.29 16.48 4.32
CA VAL A 5 -5.41 15.05 4.02
C VAL A 5 -4.08 14.33 4.21
N VAL A 6 -4.12 13.13 4.81
CA VAL A 6 -2.98 12.21 4.91
C VAL A 6 -3.32 10.87 4.27
N SER A 7 -2.39 10.32 3.49
CA SER A 7 -2.49 8.95 3.00
C SER A 7 -1.82 8.01 3.99
N VAL A 8 -2.51 6.95 4.38
CA VAL A 8 -2.04 5.96 5.36
C VAL A 8 -2.26 4.57 4.78
N GLY A 9 -1.25 3.71 4.87
CA GLY A 9 -1.30 2.34 4.37
C GLY A 9 -0.51 1.40 5.26
N VAL A 10 -0.76 0.11 5.09
CA VAL A 10 -0.04 -0.98 5.78
C VAL A 10 0.63 -1.81 4.70
N VAL A 11 1.92 -2.07 4.86
CA VAL A 11 2.73 -2.88 3.94
C VAL A 11 3.28 -4.07 4.73
N ALA A 12 2.91 -5.28 4.33
CA ALA A 12 3.37 -6.54 4.90
C ALA A 12 3.13 -7.68 3.90
N GLU A 13 3.68 -8.86 4.22
CA GLU A 13 3.46 -10.10 3.49
C GLU A 13 1.96 -10.39 3.31
N ALA A 14 1.57 -10.84 2.11
CA ALA A 14 0.16 -11.11 1.80
C ALA A 14 -0.42 -12.17 2.76
N ASP A 15 0.29 -13.27 2.99
CA ASP A 15 -0.14 -14.34 3.89
C ASP A 15 -0.37 -13.84 5.32
N TYR A 16 0.43 -12.87 5.77
CA TYR A 16 0.25 -12.23 7.07
C TYR A 16 -1.03 -11.38 7.10
N LEU A 17 -1.22 -10.49 6.11
CA LEU A 17 -2.37 -9.58 6.08
C LEU A 17 -3.71 -10.34 5.96
N TYR A 18 -3.71 -11.43 5.20
CA TYR A 18 -4.90 -12.23 4.90
C TYR A 18 -5.10 -13.45 5.82
N ARG A 19 -4.36 -13.56 6.93
CA ARG A 19 -4.40 -14.69 7.88
C ARG A 19 -5.74 -15.01 8.55
N GLY A 20 -6.77 -14.17 8.38
CA GLY A 20 -8.07 -14.39 9.03
C GLY A 20 -9.25 -13.65 8.41
N ALA A 21 -9.04 -12.48 7.80
CA ALA A 21 -10.07 -11.76 7.06
C ALA A 21 -9.59 -11.48 5.64
N ARG A 22 -10.53 -11.39 4.70
CA ARG A 22 -10.28 -10.93 3.33
C ARG A 22 -10.78 -9.52 3.05
N ASP A 23 -11.55 -8.94 3.98
CA ASP A 23 -12.04 -7.57 3.89
C ASP A 23 -10.90 -6.58 4.17
N PRO A 24 -10.52 -5.72 3.19
CA PRO A 24 -9.44 -4.76 3.35
C PRO A 24 -9.68 -3.76 4.49
N GLU A 25 -10.94 -3.38 4.76
CA GLU A 25 -11.23 -2.48 5.87
C GLU A 25 -10.95 -3.12 7.22
N ALA A 26 -11.40 -4.36 7.42
CA ALA A 26 -11.13 -5.12 8.64
C ALA A 26 -9.63 -5.36 8.85
N ILE A 27 -8.90 -5.64 7.77
CA ILE A 27 -7.44 -5.78 7.81
C ILE A 27 -6.80 -4.46 8.24
N PHE A 28 -7.07 -3.35 7.55
CA PHE A 28 -6.48 -2.06 7.89
C PHE A 28 -6.78 -1.64 9.34
N LYS A 29 -8.03 -1.80 9.80
CA LYS A 29 -8.41 -1.46 11.19
C LYS A 29 -7.63 -2.27 12.22
N ARG A 30 -7.41 -3.57 11.97
CA ARG A 30 -6.63 -4.43 12.86
C ARG A 30 -5.18 -3.95 12.92
N GLU A 31 -4.52 -3.82 11.78
CA GLU A 31 -3.10 -3.48 11.70
C GLU A 31 -2.81 -2.05 12.20
N ALA A 32 -3.65 -1.08 11.83
CA ALA A 32 -3.53 0.29 12.34
C ALA A 32 -3.79 0.38 13.86
N GLY A 33 -4.64 -0.49 14.40
CA GLY A 33 -4.90 -0.60 15.83
C GLY A 33 -3.76 -1.22 16.63
N GLU A 34 -2.97 -2.12 16.02
CA GLU A 34 -1.78 -2.72 16.64
C GLU A 34 -0.62 -1.71 16.76
N CYS A 35 -0.57 -0.70 15.90
CA CYS A 35 0.40 0.39 15.97
C CYS A 35 -0.15 1.57 16.79
N VAL A 36 0.20 1.65 18.08
CA VAL A 36 -0.28 2.69 19.02
C VAL A 36 -0.13 4.10 18.46
N TRP A 37 1.03 4.41 17.87
CA TRP A 37 1.29 5.73 17.29
C TRP A 37 0.32 6.04 16.14
N ILE A 38 0.11 5.10 15.21
CA ILE A 38 -0.83 5.29 14.09
C ILE A 38 -2.26 5.41 14.61
N ALA A 39 -2.67 4.56 15.53
CA ALA A 39 -3.99 4.61 16.14
C ALA A 39 -4.27 6.00 16.74
N ASP A 40 -3.34 6.55 17.50
CA ASP A 40 -3.48 7.88 18.12
C ASP A 40 -3.59 9.01 17.08
N HIS A 41 -2.82 8.95 15.99
CA HIS A 41 -2.86 9.97 14.94
C HIS A 41 -4.16 9.90 14.12
N LEU A 42 -4.65 8.68 13.87
CA LEU A 42 -5.90 8.47 13.14
C LEU A 42 -7.15 8.88 13.93
N ARG A 43 -7.10 8.89 15.27
CA ARG A 43 -8.25 9.25 16.13
C ARG A 43 -8.84 10.62 15.84
N SER A 44 -8.01 11.57 15.40
CA SER A 44 -8.44 12.94 15.09
C SER A 44 -8.99 13.09 13.67
N GLY A 45 -8.68 12.15 12.79
CA GLY A 45 -9.06 12.16 11.39
C GLY A 45 -10.37 11.45 11.11
N ALA A 46 -10.96 11.77 9.96
CA ALA A 46 -12.06 11.01 9.38
C ALA A 46 -11.57 10.32 8.10
N ARG A 47 -12.03 9.09 7.87
CA ARG A 47 -11.74 8.40 6.61
C ARG A 47 -12.56 9.01 5.49
N VAL A 48 -11.87 9.54 4.47
CA VAL A 48 -12.50 10.20 3.31
C VAL A 48 -12.60 9.30 2.07
N GLU A 49 -11.86 8.19 2.03
CA GLU A 49 -11.83 7.25 0.90
C GLU A 49 -11.83 5.78 1.37
N PRO A 50 -12.30 4.83 0.54
CA PRO A 50 -12.23 3.40 0.84
C PRO A 50 -10.78 2.88 0.87
N VAL A 51 -10.56 1.81 1.64
CA VAL A 51 -9.28 1.10 1.64
C VAL A 51 -9.07 0.45 0.27
N ARG A 52 -7.91 0.69 -0.34
CA ARG A 52 -7.49 0.04 -1.59
C ARG A 52 -6.39 -0.97 -1.29
N VAL A 53 -6.38 -2.05 -2.05
CA VAL A 53 -5.38 -3.11 -1.97
C VAL A 53 -4.60 -3.11 -3.27
N THR A 54 -3.28 -3.22 -3.13
CA THR A 54 -2.34 -3.38 -4.23
C THR A 54 -1.25 -4.35 -3.76
N GLY A 55 -0.76 -5.24 -4.63
CA GLY A 55 0.24 -6.25 -4.30
C GLY A 55 1.12 -6.60 -5.50
N GLU A 56 2.11 -7.48 -5.28
CA GLU A 56 3.05 -7.97 -6.31
C GLU A 56 3.93 -6.88 -6.96
N PHE A 57 4.57 -6.09 -6.13
CA PHE A 57 5.32 -4.90 -6.57
C PHE A 57 6.81 -5.11 -6.77
N SER A 58 7.44 -6.06 -6.08
CA SER A 58 8.88 -6.23 -6.20
C SER A 58 9.23 -7.07 -7.42
N TYR A 59 9.59 -6.43 -8.52
CA TYR A 59 10.02 -7.07 -9.75
C TYR A 59 11.05 -6.24 -10.50
N ARG A 60 11.70 -6.89 -11.47
CA ARG A 60 12.64 -6.24 -12.38
C ARG A 60 12.59 -6.95 -13.73
N ALA A 61 12.36 -6.19 -14.79
CA ALA A 61 12.51 -6.67 -16.16
C ALA A 61 13.99 -6.96 -16.47
N ASP A 62 14.24 -8.01 -17.26
CA ASP A 62 15.60 -8.42 -17.62
C ASP A 62 16.33 -7.38 -18.49
N ALA A 63 15.58 -6.58 -19.26
CA ALA A 63 16.12 -5.53 -20.12
C ALA A 63 15.33 -4.22 -19.96
N ILE A 64 16.03 -3.10 -19.85
CA ILE A 64 15.43 -1.75 -19.76
C ILE A 64 15.03 -1.17 -21.12
N GLY A 65 15.49 -1.76 -22.22
CA GLY A 65 15.21 -1.27 -23.57
C GLY A 65 15.88 -2.11 -24.65
N GLY A 66 15.59 -1.76 -25.89
CA GLY A 66 16.13 -2.37 -27.10
C GLY A 66 15.88 -1.48 -28.31
N ASP A 67 16.09 -2.00 -29.52
CA ASP A 67 15.93 -1.22 -30.73
C ASP A 67 14.50 -0.69 -30.88
N GLY A 68 14.34 0.63 -30.73
CA GLY A 68 13.06 1.32 -30.85
C GLY A 68 12.19 1.35 -29.60
N PHE A 69 12.65 0.88 -28.43
CA PHE A 69 11.88 0.97 -27.19
C PHE A 69 12.73 1.12 -25.92
N CYS A 70 12.12 1.69 -24.88
CA CYS A 70 12.63 1.67 -23.51
C CYS A 70 11.49 1.49 -22.50
N LEU A 71 11.85 0.97 -21.33
CA LEU A 71 10.99 0.86 -20.16
C LEU A 71 11.36 1.98 -19.18
N ALA A 72 10.36 2.60 -18.55
CA ALA A 72 10.54 3.69 -17.60
C ALA A 72 9.62 3.52 -16.39
N GLY A 73 10.10 3.94 -15.22
CA GLY A 73 9.39 3.78 -13.94
C GLY A 73 9.06 2.31 -13.66
N ASP A 74 7.86 2.09 -13.14
CA ASP A 74 7.33 0.76 -12.80
C ASP A 74 7.39 -0.19 -13.99
N ALA A 75 7.34 0.28 -15.24
CA ALA A 75 7.47 -0.62 -16.39
C ALA A 75 8.80 -1.39 -16.42
N PHE A 76 9.87 -0.85 -15.83
CA PHE A 76 11.17 -1.53 -15.73
C PHE A 76 11.34 -2.30 -14.43
N ALA A 77 11.11 -1.65 -13.29
CA ALA A 77 11.31 -2.24 -11.98
C ALA A 77 10.55 -1.45 -10.92
N PHE A 78 10.14 -2.14 -9.86
CA PHE A 78 9.57 -1.54 -8.66
C PHE A 78 10.10 -2.32 -7.45
N LEU A 79 10.34 -1.62 -6.33
CA LEU A 79 10.90 -2.15 -5.09
C LEU A 79 9.91 -1.95 -3.94
#